data_AF-A0A7W1ILT5-F1
#
_entry.id   AF-A0A7W1ILT5-F1
#
_cell.length_a   1.000
_cell.length_b   1.000
_cell.length_c   1.000
_cell.angle_alpha   90.00
_cell.angle_beta   90.00
_cell.angle_gamma   90.00
#
_symmetry.space_group_name_H-M   'P 1'
#
loop_
_entity.id
_entity.type
_entity.pdbx_description
1 polymer ?
#
loop_
_entity_poly.entity_id
_entity_poly.type
_entity_poly.pdbx_seq_one_letter_code
_entity_poly.pdbx_strand_id
1 'polypeptide(L)'
;MIDDMHDKKGTVLPDADYAILKEKIKLFTPHDNFKDKEGKSIGWEIKNFYNMPLAGVITNLSKMQSDIRNIESEMVTTFAAAAGKLNIIFNEMEARIVPVSNYVQSGSPFTADVFLTASSSDFTEENLQFILGDVDTASGKIAEDAVVLPIDKGNGKINLPTSAAGHKEIKGWVRLKGNDGFYKYFKYDNEYIVANAAVAVSPDKMNVFYIGVDNPLTVSAAGVAPTDLVVSVSGCGATLANSGNGKYTAKAATTGTCFVTVMQKTANGLKQQGAPQVFRVKRFPNPPLKVAGKSTYGTLEMKLVDAKNINVLGVDNAGFDFVAQFRMEKFNMCIVNTSGISQPFPCTGYMLSSAAKDALTKLKPGNKVYFEDIQVMAPDGRRDFPPIKVVVK
;
A
#
# COMPACT_ATOMS: atom_id res chain seq x y z
N MET A 1 49.87 14.27 39.63
CA MET A 1 49.79 13.60 38.32
C MET A 1 48.41 12.99 38.08
N ILE A 2 47.99 11.94 38.80
CA ILE A 2 46.67 11.32 38.56
C ILE A 2 45.52 12.28 38.90
N ASP A 3 45.65 13.07 39.98
CA ASP A 3 44.71 14.15 40.30
C ASP A 3 44.69 15.23 39.20
N ASP A 4 45.84 15.64 38.68
CA ASP A 4 45.93 16.61 37.57
C ASP A 4 45.35 16.07 36.25
N MET A 5 45.35 14.75 36.05
CA MET A 5 44.77 14.09 34.87
C MET A 5 43.24 14.04 34.94
N HIS A 6 42.68 13.94 36.16
CA HIS A 6 41.23 13.95 36.40
C HIS A 6 40.61 15.32 36.11
N ASP A 7 41.36 16.41 36.36
CA ASP A 7 40.86 17.78 36.18
C ASP A 7 40.99 18.32 34.74
N LYS A 8 41.74 17.64 33.87
CA LYS A 8 41.94 18.04 32.46
C LYS A 8 41.07 17.22 31.50
N LYS A 9 40.18 17.91 30.77
CA LYS A 9 39.42 17.32 29.67
C LYS A 9 40.38 16.76 28.60
N GLY A 10 40.38 15.43 28.44
CA GLY A 10 41.22 14.70 27.48
C GLY A 10 42.19 13.69 28.10
N THR A 11 42.43 13.76 29.42
CA THR A 11 43.29 12.80 30.16
C THR A 11 42.52 12.04 31.25
N VAL A 12 41.19 12.15 31.24
CA VAL A 12 40.31 11.61 32.28
C VAL A 12 40.26 10.09 32.16
N LEU A 13 40.67 9.40 33.22
CA LEU A 13 40.47 7.96 33.36
C LEU A 13 39.03 7.69 33.80
N PRO A 14 38.45 6.53 33.47
CA PRO A 14 37.19 6.10 34.08
C PRO A 14 37.26 6.18 35.61
N ASP A 15 36.19 6.67 36.26
CA ASP A 15 36.16 6.94 37.70
C ASP A 15 36.58 5.75 38.57
N ALA A 16 36.23 4.53 38.13
CA ALA A 16 36.60 3.29 38.80
C ALA A 16 38.13 3.04 38.76
N ASP A 17 38.77 3.26 37.60
CA ASP A 17 40.21 3.06 37.42
C ASP A 17 41.00 4.16 38.17
N TYR A 18 40.50 5.40 38.16
CA TYR A 18 41.05 6.50 38.95
C TYR A 18 41.02 6.23 40.45
N ALA A 19 39.89 5.74 40.98
CA ALA A 19 39.74 5.43 42.40
C ALA A 19 40.70 4.31 42.85
N ILE A 20 40.86 3.26 42.02
CA ILE A 20 41.78 2.14 42.30
C ILE A 20 43.23 2.63 42.36
N LEU A 21 43.67 3.40 41.36
CA LEU A 21 45.04 3.92 41.34
C LEU A 21 45.30 4.90 42.49
N LYS A 22 44.31 5.74 42.84
CA LYS A 22 44.43 6.68 43.96
C LYS A 22 44.53 5.99 45.31
N GLU A 23 43.70 4.98 45.58
CA GLU A 23 43.80 4.18 46.81
C GLU A 23 45.13 3.44 46.90
N LYS A 24 45.60 2.87 45.79
CA LYS A 24 46.89 2.19 45.77
C LYS A 24 48.07 3.13 46.00
N ILE A 25 48.08 4.31 45.39
CA ILE A 25 49.14 5.32 45.64
C ILE A 25 49.12 5.82 47.08
N LYS A 26 47.93 6.01 47.67
CA LYS A 26 47.79 6.42 49.08
C LYS A 26 48.50 5.47 50.04
N LEU A 27 48.48 4.16 49.78
CA LEU A 27 49.13 3.14 50.61
C LEU A 27 50.66 3.31 50.71
N PHE A 28 51.29 3.97 49.73
CA PHE A 28 52.74 4.17 49.68
C PHE A 28 53.19 5.56 50.11
N THR A 29 52.26 6.50 50.28
CA THR A 29 52.57 7.82 50.85
C THR A 29 53.00 7.66 52.31
N PRO A 30 54.20 8.15 52.69
CA PRO A 30 54.61 8.20 54.09
C PRO A 30 53.56 8.95 54.90
N HIS A 31 53.13 8.36 56.02
CA HIS A 31 52.19 8.98 56.94
C HIS A 31 52.65 8.73 58.37
N ASP A 32 52.63 9.78 59.19
CA ASP A 32 53.21 9.76 60.54
C ASP A 32 52.24 9.29 61.63
N ASN A 33 51.29 8.41 61.28
CA ASN A 33 50.24 7.94 62.20
C ASN A 33 50.64 6.71 63.03
N PHE A 34 51.93 6.40 63.12
CA PHE A 34 52.39 5.26 63.91
C PHE A 34 52.50 5.67 65.39
N LYS A 35 52.14 4.77 66.30
CA LYS A 35 52.29 4.96 67.75
C LYS A 35 53.28 3.94 68.31
N ASP A 36 54.14 4.38 69.22
CA ASP A 36 55.00 3.48 69.99
C ASP A 36 54.19 2.76 71.09
N LYS A 37 54.79 1.79 71.78
CA LYS A 37 54.22 1.03 72.91
C LYS A 37 53.72 1.93 74.05
N GLU A 38 54.21 3.17 74.12
CA GLU A 38 53.84 4.21 75.10
C GLU A 38 52.80 5.22 74.54
N GLY A 39 52.26 4.99 73.35
CA GLY A 39 51.20 5.81 72.75
C GLY A 39 51.65 7.12 72.10
N LYS A 40 52.96 7.42 72.11
CA LYS A 40 53.55 8.59 71.45
C LYS A 40 53.60 8.39 69.93
N SER A 41 53.25 9.42 69.17
CA SER A 41 53.33 9.39 67.70
C SER A 41 54.79 9.35 67.25
N ILE A 42 55.10 8.40 66.38
CA ILE A 42 56.42 8.19 65.78
C ILE A 42 56.30 8.43 64.28
N GLY A 43 57.29 9.12 63.72
CA GLY A 43 57.36 9.38 62.27
C GLY A 43 57.54 8.08 61.48
N TRP A 44 57.12 8.08 60.22
CA TRP A 44 57.22 6.95 59.32
C TRP A 44 58.68 6.47 59.18
N GLU A 45 59.65 7.39 59.13
CA GLU A 45 61.07 7.08 59.01
C GLU A 45 61.59 6.34 60.24
N ILE A 46 61.15 6.78 61.43
CA ILE A 46 61.55 6.16 62.69
C ILE A 46 60.99 4.74 62.75
N LYS A 47 59.73 4.53 62.38
CA LYS A 47 59.12 3.19 62.38
C LYS A 47 59.80 2.22 61.41
N ASN A 48 60.22 2.69 60.24
CA ASN A 48 60.75 1.85 59.17
C ASN A 48 62.27 1.67 59.21
N PHE A 49 63.03 2.56 59.87
CA PHE A 49 64.49 2.56 59.81
C PHE A 49 65.20 2.71 61.16
N TYR A 50 64.53 3.13 62.24
CA TYR A 50 65.19 3.32 63.54
C TYR A 50 65.49 1.99 64.23
N ASN A 51 66.71 1.85 64.76
CA ASN A 51 67.19 0.68 65.50
C ASN A 51 67.03 -0.67 64.75
N MET A 52 67.06 -0.66 63.41
CA MET A 52 67.09 -1.85 62.58
C MET A 52 68.53 -2.20 62.16
N PRO A 53 68.88 -3.50 62.05
CA PRO A 53 70.15 -3.90 61.44
C PRO A 53 70.26 -3.39 60.00
N LEU A 54 71.48 -3.09 59.54
CA LEU A 54 71.73 -2.59 58.17
C LEU A 54 71.10 -3.50 57.10
N ALA A 55 71.17 -4.82 57.28
CA ALA A 55 70.53 -5.79 56.39
C ALA A 55 68.99 -5.63 56.32
N GLY A 56 68.35 -5.28 57.44
CA GLY A 56 66.91 -4.98 57.50
C GLY A 56 66.56 -3.68 56.79
N VAL A 57 67.39 -2.64 56.93
CA VAL A 57 67.23 -1.36 56.22
C VAL A 57 67.31 -1.56 54.71
N ILE A 58 68.32 -2.29 54.22
CA ILE A 58 68.48 -2.59 52.78
C ILE A 58 67.30 -3.40 52.24
N THR A 59 66.78 -4.34 53.04
CA THR A 59 65.60 -5.15 52.67
C THR A 59 64.35 -4.29 52.56
N ASN A 60 64.12 -3.38 53.51
CA ASN A 60 62.99 -2.44 53.45
C ASN A 60 63.07 -1.51 52.24
N LEU A 61 64.26 -0.98 51.92
CA LEU A 61 64.45 -0.16 50.71
C LEU A 61 64.22 -0.97 49.42
N SER A 62 64.71 -2.21 49.36
CA SER A 62 64.48 -3.12 48.22
C SER A 62 62.99 -3.47 48.05
N LYS A 63 62.27 -3.62 49.16
CA LYS A 63 60.81 -3.82 49.16
C LYS A 63 60.11 -2.59 48.59
N MET A 64 60.47 -1.37 49.03
CA MET A 64 59.91 -0.13 48.47
C MET A 64 60.16 0.00 46.97
N GLN A 65 61.36 -0.34 46.49
CA GLN A 65 61.66 -0.35 45.05
C GLN A 65 60.79 -1.35 44.27
N SER A 66 60.55 -2.53 44.84
CA SER A 66 59.67 -3.55 44.22
C SER A 66 58.21 -3.09 44.19
N ASP A 67 57.76 -2.48 45.28
CA ASP A 67 56.41 -1.92 45.40
C ASP A 67 56.19 -0.80 44.36
N ILE A 68 57.16 0.10 44.17
CA ILE A 68 57.10 1.15 43.12
C ILE A 68 57.01 0.54 41.72
N ARG A 69 57.83 -0.47 41.41
CA ARG A 69 57.80 -1.15 40.10
C ARG A 69 56.48 -1.85 39.82
N ASN A 70 55.83 -2.41 40.84
CA ASN A 70 54.51 -3.04 40.70
C ASN A 70 53.45 -2.00 40.35
N ILE A 71 53.46 -0.83 40.99
CA ILE A 71 52.54 0.27 40.69
C ILE A 71 52.80 0.79 39.28
N GLU A 72 54.06 0.97 38.89
CA GLU A 72 54.43 1.41 37.54
C GLU A 72 53.86 0.44 36.48
N SER A 73 54.03 -0.87 36.68
CA SER A 73 53.46 -1.90 35.80
C SER A 73 51.93 -1.81 35.74
N GLU A 74 51.27 -1.62 36.88
CA GLU A 74 49.81 -1.49 36.95
C GLU A 74 49.28 -0.20 36.31
N MET A 75 50.01 0.91 36.45
CA MET A 75 49.68 2.16 35.75
C MET A 75 49.82 1.97 34.24
N VAL A 76 50.89 1.32 33.79
CA VAL A 76 51.11 1.04 32.36
C VAL A 76 50.01 0.12 31.81
N THR A 77 49.62 -0.94 32.53
CA THR A 77 48.53 -1.82 32.07
C THR A 77 47.17 -1.12 32.08
N THR A 78 46.91 -0.27 33.07
CA THR A 78 45.67 0.53 33.15
C THR A 78 45.59 1.53 32.01
N PHE A 79 46.68 2.24 31.70
CA PHE A 79 46.74 3.16 30.57
C PHE A 79 46.67 2.44 29.22
N ALA A 80 47.33 1.30 29.08
CA ALA A 80 47.23 0.48 27.88
C ALA A 80 45.81 -0.08 27.68
N ALA A 81 45.12 -0.47 28.75
CA ALA A 81 43.72 -0.90 28.70
C ALA A 81 42.74 0.24 28.44
N ALA A 82 43.04 1.47 28.91
CA ALA A 82 42.21 2.65 28.66
C ALA A 82 42.07 2.96 27.17
N ALA A 83 43.13 2.73 26.37
CA ALA A 83 43.06 2.85 24.90
C ALA A 83 42.02 1.91 24.28
N GLY A 84 41.83 0.71 24.86
CA GLY A 84 40.78 -0.25 24.45
C GLY A 84 39.40 0.04 25.05
N LYS A 85 39.32 0.75 26.18
CA LYS A 85 38.05 1.18 26.82
C LYS A 85 37.45 2.46 26.22
N LEU A 86 38.21 3.20 25.42
CA LEU A 86 37.70 4.29 24.56
C LEU A 86 36.94 3.77 23.33
N ASN A 87 36.84 2.45 23.14
CA ASN A 87 35.99 1.87 22.10
C ASN A 87 34.54 2.21 22.37
N ILE A 88 33.82 2.62 21.33
CA ILE A 88 32.36 2.80 21.31
C ILE A 88 31.71 1.62 22.05
N ILE A 89 31.14 1.89 23.23
CA ILE A 89 30.49 0.85 24.03
C ILE A 89 29.10 0.65 23.44
N PHE A 90 28.88 -0.51 22.80
CA PHE A 90 27.55 -0.90 22.35
C PHE A 90 26.71 -1.35 23.55
N ASN A 91 25.93 -0.44 24.11
CA ASN A 91 25.10 -0.68 25.29
C ASN A 91 23.62 -0.92 24.96
N GLU A 92 23.21 -0.67 23.72
CA GLU A 92 21.85 -0.92 23.25
C GLU A 92 21.86 -2.00 22.17
N MET A 93 21.02 -3.01 22.33
CA MET A 93 20.88 -4.10 21.36
C MET A 93 19.40 -4.29 21.02
N GLU A 94 19.08 -4.25 19.74
CA GLU A 94 17.72 -4.42 19.23
C GLU A 94 17.73 -5.44 18.10
N ALA A 95 16.78 -6.38 18.11
CA ALA A 95 16.54 -7.24 16.95
C ALA A 95 15.72 -6.48 15.91
N ARG A 96 16.15 -6.53 14.63
CA ARG A 96 15.44 -5.93 13.51
C ARG A 96 15.11 -6.96 12.45
N ILE A 97 13.98 -6.73 11.80
CA ILE A 97 13.52 -7.51 10.66
C ILE A 97 13.47 -6.61 9.43
N VAL A 98 14.06 -7.06 8.32
CA VAL A 98 14.02 -6.38 7.03
C VAL A 98 13.32 -7.30 6.03
N PRO A 99 12.05 -7.05 5.72
CA PRO A 99 11.33 -7.82 4.72
C PRO A 99 11.75 -7.43 3.30
N VAL A 100 11.75 -8.41 2.39
CA VAL A 100 11.96 -8.17 0.95
C VAL A 100 10.80 -7.35 0.36
N SER A 101 9.57 -7.57 0.85
CA SER A 101 8.39 -6.78 0.51
C SER A 101 7.45 -6.69 1.70
N ASN A 102 6.97 -5.48 1.99
CA ASN A 102 5.91 -5.23 2.98
C ASN A 102 4.50 -5.58 2.46
N TYR A 103 4.35 -5.87 1.17
CA TYR A 103 3.08 -6.25 0.55
C TYR A 103 3.17 -7.68 0.01
N VAL A 104 2.40 -8.59 0.60
CA VAL A 104 2.32 -10.00 0.22
C VAL A 104 0.88 -10.39 -0.06
N GLN A 105 0.65 -11.01 -1.22
CA GLN A 105 -0.64 -11.60 -1.54
C GLN A 105 -0.87 -12.85 -0.67
N SER A 106 -2.11 -13.07 -0.22
CA SER A 106 -2.49 -14.30 0.50
C SER A 106 -2.06 -15.55 -0.27
N GLY A 107 -1.41 -16.49 0.41
CA GLY A 107 -0.84 -17.71 -0.18
C GLY A 107 0.57 -17.57 -0.78
N SER A 108 1.17 -16.38 -0.76
CA SER A 108 2.58 -16.20 -1.13
C SER A 108 3.47 -16.23 0.12
N PRO A 109 4.69 -16.81 0.07
CA PRO A 109 5.57 -16.86 1.24
C PRO A 109 6.07 -15.46 1.60
N PHE A 110 6.08 -15.15 2.90
CA PHE A 110 6.72 -13.96 3.43
C PHE A 110 8.19 -14.25 3.73
N THR A 111 9.10 -13.51 3.12
CA THR A 111 10.56 -13.65 3.28
C THR A 111 11.15 -12.38 3.87
N ALA A 112 11.91 -12.52 4.95
CA ALA A 112 12.56 -11.41 5.64
C ALA A 112 13.85 -11.87 6.31
N ASP A 113 14.83 -10.98 6.36
CA ASP A 113 16.08 -11.20 7.09
C ASP A 113 15.94 -10.64 8.50
N VAL A 114 16.38 -11.41 9.50
CA VAL A 114 16.37 -11.01 10.90
C VAL A 114 17.81 -10.88 11.38
N PHE A 115 18.17 -9.71 11.92
CA PHE A 115 19.51 -9.46 12.43
C PHE A 115 19.47 -8.70 13.76
N LEU A 116 20.51 -8.89 14.55
CA LEU A 116 20.73 -8.15 15.78
C LEU A 116 21.49 -6.86 15.45
N THR A 117 20.90 -5.72 15.75
CA THR A 117 21.54 -4.41 15.70
C THR A 117 22.08 -4.03 17.07
N ALA A 118 23.31 -3.52 17.10
CA ALA A 118 23.92 -2.98 18.31
C ALA A 118 24.16 -1.48 18.11
N SER A 119 23.61 -0.66 19.00
CA SER A 119 23.77 0.80 19.06
C SER A 119 24.43 1.21 20.39
N SER A 120 24.83 2.48 20.46
CA SER A 120 25.45 3.09 21.64
C SER A 120 24.71 4.38 22.00
N SER A 121 24.46 4.60 23.29
CA SER A 121 23.95 5.89 23.80
C SER A 121 24.97 7.02 23.64
N ASP A 122 26.24 6.70 23.44
CA ASP A 122 27.33 7.67 23.27
C ASP A 122 27.40 8.21 21.84
N PHE A 123 26.54 7.71 20.93
CA PHE A 123 26.40 8.24 19.60
C PHE A 123 25.66 9.59 19.61
N THR A 124 26.45 10.66 19.51
CA THR A 124 25.98 12.02 19.25
C THR A 124 26.16 12.39 17.77
N GLU A 125 25.53 13.49 17.34
CA GLU A 125 25.64 14.03 15.96
C GLU A 125 27.08 14.36 15.53
N GLU A 126 28.01 14.46 16.48
CA GLU A 126 29.43 14.69 16.21
C GLU A 126 30.16 13.40 15.78
N ASN A 127 29.73 12.25 16.29
CA ASN A 127 30.42 10.97 16.12
C ASN A 127 29.70 10.04 15.14
N LEU A 128 28.38 10.20 14.98
CA LEU A 128 27.56 9.44 14.05
C LEU A 128 26.69 10.41 13.27
N GLN A 129 26.62 10.26 11.95
CA GLN A 129 25.72 11.04 11.10
C GLN A 129 25.09 10.14 10.05
N PHE A 130 23.77 10.24 9.90
CA PHE A 130 23.04 9.59 8.81
C PHE A 130 22.77 10.63 7.73
N ILE A 131 23.22 10.38 6.52
CA ILE A 131 23.18 11.33 5.41
C ILE A 131 22.33 10.73 4.30
N LEU A 132 21.26 11.42 3.94
CA LEU A 132 20.42 11.09 2.80
C LEU A 132 20.92 11.88 1.58
N GLY A 133 21.49 11.19 0.59
CA GLY A 133 22.16 11.82 -0.57
C GLY A 133 23.59 11.32 -0.76
N ASP A 134 24.34 11.97 -1.64
CA ASP A 134 25.71 11.55 -1.95
C ASP A 134 26.75 12.25 -1.06
N VAL A 135 27.85 11.55 -0.79
CA VAL A 135 28.95 12.02 0.05
C VAL A 135 30.27 11.71 -0.65
N ASP A 136 31.11 12.73 -0.80
CA ASP A 136 32.49 12.50 -1.24
C ASP A 136 33.28 11.89 -0.09
N THR A 137 33.52 10.58 -0.18
CA THR A 137 34.22 9.80 0.85
C THR A 137 35.70 10.15 0.97
N ALA A 138 36.31 10.84 -0.01
CA ALA A 138 37.71 11.24 0.01
C ALA A 138 37.93 12.61 0.69
N SER A 139 36.99 13.55 0.54
CA SER A 139 37.08 14.88 1.16
C SER A 139 36.17 15.06 2.39
N GLY A 140 35.23 14.14 2.61
CA GLY A 140 34.22 14.22 3.66
C GLY A 140 33.18 15.32 3.47
N LYS A 141 33.14 15.95 2.29
CA LYS A 141 32.12 16.93 1.94
C LYS A 141 30.80 16.24 1.62
N ILE A 142 29.76 16.70 2.31
CA ILE A 142 28.37 16.36 2.06
C ILE A 142 27.92 17.14 0.82
N ALA A 143 27.27 16.51 -0.15
CA ALA A 143 26.72 17.21 -1.31
C ALA A 143 25.70 18.28 -0.88
N GLU A 144 25.58 19.37 -1.63
CA GLU A 144 24.66 20.48 -1.29
C GLU A 144 23.19 20.04 -1.17
N ASP A 145 22.82 18.95 -1.86
CA ASP A 145 21.46 18.39 -1.87
C ASP A 145 21.23 17.34 -0.77
N ALA A 146 22.26 17.00 0.00
CA ALA A 146 22.20 15.91 0.98
C ALA A 146 21.77 16.39 2.37
N VAL A 147 20.86 15.64 2.99
CA VAL A 147 20.23 16.01 4.27
C VAL A 147 20.78 15.13 5.39
N VAL A 148 21.30 15.76 6.46
CA VAL A 148 21.66 15.06 7.70
C VAL A 148 20.38 14.75 8.46
N LEU A 149 20.15 13.48 8.73
CA LEU A 149 18.96 12.98 9.40
C LEU A 149 19.12 13.08 10.93
N PRO A 150 18.04 13.39 11.66
CA PRO A 150 18.07 13.41 13.11
C PRO A 150 18.35 12.00 13.66
N ILE A 151 19.16 11.96 14.71
CA ILE A 151 19.52 10.72 15.40
C ILE A 151 18.66 10.57 16.64
N ASP A 152 18.06 9.39 16.79
CA ASP A 152 17.40 8.97 18.02
C ASP A 152 18.04 7.66 18.47
N LYS A 153 18.83 7.72 19.55
CA LYS A 153 19.52 6.56 20.15
C LYS A 153 20.35 5.73 19.15
N GLY A 154 21.12 6.41 18.32
CA GLY A 154 21.95 5.77 17.29
C GLY A 154 21.20 5.34 16.03
N ASN A 155 19.91 5.67 15.89
CA ASN A 155 19.12 5.41 14.68
C ASN A 155 18.77 6.70 13.93
N GLY A 156 19.04 6.75 12.63
CA GLY A 156 18.54 7.83 11.76
C GLY A 156 17.07 7.63 11.40
N LYS A 157 16.24 8.66 11.58
CA LYS A 157 14.83 8.63 11.15
C LYS A 157 14.66 9.37 9.81
N ILE A 158 14.11 8.67 8.82
CA ILE A 158 13.75 9.25 7.51
C ILE A 158 12.26 9.50 7.47
N ASN A 159 11.86 10.75 7.20
CA ASN A 159 10.48 11.11 6.91
C ASN A 159 10.45 11.91 5.60
N LEU A 160 10.07 11.26 4.50
CA LEU A 160 10.02 11.86 3.17
C LEU A 160 8.57 11.96 2.71
N PRO A 161 8.07 13.15 2.35
CA PRO A 161 6.76 13.28 1.74
C PRO A 161 6.76 12.59 0.36
N THR A 162 5.82 11.69 0.13
CA THR A 162 5.66 10.97 -1.15
C THR A 162 4.46 11.53 -1.91
N SER A 163 4.67 11.93 -3.16
CA SER A 163 3.63 12.57 -3.99
C SER A 163 3.35 11.82 -5.29
N ALA A 164 4.39 11.41 -6.00
CA ALA A 164 4.28 10.70 -7.27
C ALA A 164 4.37 9.18 -7.08
N ALA A 165 3.38 8.46 -7.61
CA ALA A 165 3.41 7.00 -7.66
C ALA A 165 4.56 6.47 -8.54
N GLY A 166 5.02 5.28 -8.22
CA GLY A 166 6.09 4.57 -8.92
C GLY A 166 7.18 4.06 -7.99
N HIS A 167 8.21 3.48 -8.61
CA HIS A 167 9.43 3.03 -7.96
C HIS A 167 10.25 4.24 -7.50
N LYS A 168 10.69 4.23 -6.24
CA LYS A 168 11.50 5.26 -5.63
C LYS A 168 12.71 4.61 -4.99
N GLU A 169 13.90 5.07 -5.38
CA GLU A 169 15.15 4.66 -4.77
C GLU A 169 15.54 5.66 -3.68
N ILE A 170 15.99 5.15 -2.55
CA ILE A 170 16.64 5.90 -1.47
C ILE A 170 18.08 5.43 -1.39
N LYS A 171 19.01 6.38 -1.45
CA LYS A 171 20.44 6.15 -1.29
C LYS A 171 20.99 7.12 -0.25
N GLY A 172 21.95 6.66 0.53
CA GLY A 172 22.60 7.47 1.53
C GLY A 172 23.84 6.82 2.11
N TRP A 173 24.40 7.51 3.08
CA TRP A 173 25.63 7.13 3.76
C TRP A 173 25.47 7.31 5.27
N VAL A 174 26.03 6.38 6.04
CA VAL A 174 26.24 6.52 7.47
C VAL A 174 27.71 6.84 7.69
N ARG A 175 27.99 7.99 8.32
CA ARG A 175 29.33 8.42 8.69
C ARG A 175 29.54 8.16 10.17
N LEU A 176 30.56 7.36 10.50
CA LEU A 176 30.94 7.03 11.88
C LEU A 176 32.38 7.46 12.14
N LYS A 177 32.62 8.22 13.20
CA LYS A 177 33.97 8.59 13.65
C LYS A 177 34.60 7.40 14.38
N GLY A 178 35.70 6.89 13.84
CA GLY A 178 36.48 5.84 14.48
C GLY A 178 37.35 6.40 15.61
N ASN A 179 37.85 5.50 16.45
CA ASN A 179 38.78 5.82 17.54
C ASN A 179 40.08 6.46 17.07
N ASP A 180 40.46 6.21 15.81
CA ASP A 180 41.65 6.78 15.17
C ASP A 180 41.44 8.24 14.71
N GLY A 181 40.26 8.82 14.97
CA GLY A 181 39.88 10.18 14.57
C GLY A 181 39.39 10.30 13.12
N PHE A 182 39.56 9.26 12.31
CA PHE A 182 39.07 9.19 10.93
C PHE A 182 37.61 8.75 10.85
N TYR A 183 36.87 9.29 9.88
CA TYR A 183 35.51 8.88 9.59
C TYR A 183 35.47 7.66 8.66
N LYS A 184 34.68 6.66 9.03
CA LYS A 184 34.27 5.53 8.18
C LYS A 184 32.90 5.82 7.58
N TYR A 185 32.73 5.45 6.32
CA TYR A 185 31.49 5.67 5.56
C TYR A 185 30.86 4.33 5.18
N PHE A 186 29.59 4.15 5.49
CA PHE A 186 28.81 2.96 5.14
C PHE A 186 27.67 3.37 4.22
N LYS A 187 27.66 2.84 3.00
CA LYS A 187 26.59 3.12 2.04
C LYS A 187 25.35 2.29 2.37
N TYR A 188 24.18 2.88 2.21
CA TYR A 188 22.92 2.14 2.15
C TYR A 188 22.11 2.56 0.93
N ASP A 189 21.44 1.58 0.33
CA ASP A 189 20.51 1.74 -0.76
C ASP A 189 19.28 0.87 -0.52
N ASN A 190 18.11 1.42 -0.77
CA ASN A 190 16.87 0.69 -0.68
C ASN A 190 15.85 1.24 -1.69
N GLU A 191 14.91 0.40 -2.10
CA GLU A 191 13.85 0.75 -3.01
C GLU A 191 12.50 0.63 -2.31
N TYR A 192 11.61 1.58 -2.55
CA TYR A 192 10.23 1.51 -2.07
C TYR A 192 9.27 1.95 -3.19
N ILE A 193 8.07 1.41 -3.16
CA ILE A 193 7.04 1.69 -4.17
C ILE A 193 5.99 2.60 -3.54
N VAL A 194 5.71 3.72 -4.20
CA VAL A 194 4.56 4.57 -3.88
C VAL A 194 3.43 4.18 -4.80
N ALA A 195 2.34 3.66 -4.26
CA ALA A 195 1.14 3.36 -5.04
C ALA A 195 0.16 4.53 -4.95
N ASN A 196 -0.51 4.85 -6.07
CA ASN A 196 -1.66 5.76 -6.01
C ASN A 196 -2.74 5.12 -5.13
N ALA A 197 -3.39 5.93 -4.28
CA ALA A 197 -4.58 5.49 -3.58
C ALA A 197 -5.66 5.13 -4.62
N ALA A 198 -6.02 3.84 -4.71
CA ALA A 198 -7.06 3.35 -5.58
C ALA A 198 -8.18 2.75 -4.72
N VAL A 199 -9.40 3.24 -4.91
CA VAL A 199 -10.60 2.68 -4.27
C VAL A 199 -11.43 2.04 -5.36
N ALA A 200 -11.72 0.74 -5.22
CA ALA A 200 -12.68 0.05 -6.07
C ALA A 200 -14.06 0.13 -5.40
N VAL A 201 -14.96 0.94 -5.95
CA VAL A 201 -16.37 0.98 -5.53
C VAL A 201 -17.20 0.29 -6.59
N SER A 202 -17.74 -0.88 -6.27
CA SER A 202 -18.62 -1.64 -7.17
C SER A 202 -20.01 -1.78 -6.56
N PRO A 203 -21.09 -1.48 -7.29
CA PRO A 203 -22.44 -1.68 -6.80
C PRO A 203 -22.83 -3.17 -6.80
N ASP A 204 -23.07 -3.74 -5.61
CA ASP A 204 -23.33 -5.17 -5.42
C ASP A 204 -24.48 -5.74 -6.27
N LYS A 205 -25.51 -4.93 -6.53
CA LYS A 205 -26.69 -5.35 -7.31
C LYS A 205 -26.56 -5.13 -8.81
N MET A 206 -25.45 -4.56 -9.28
CA MET A 206 -25.21 -4.25 -10.70
C MET A 206 -24.31 -5.27 -11.41
N ASN A 207 -23.97 -6.39 -10.76
CA ASN A 207 -23.29 -7.53 -11.38
C ASN A 207 -24.22 -8.29 -12.34
N VAL A 208 -24.62 -7.64 -13.44
CA VAL A 208 -25.56 -8.16 -14.43
C VAL A 208 -24.98 -8.01 -15.82
N PHE A 209 -25.06 -9.07 -16.62
CA PHE A 209 -24.89 -9.00 -18.07
C PHE A 209 -26.25 -9.08 -18.76
N TYR A 210 -26.44 -8.23 -19.75
CA TYR A 210 -27.60 -8.28 -20.63
C TYR A 210 -27.26 -9.04 -21.91
N ILE A 211 -28.18 -9.94 -22.30
CA ILE A 211 -28.06 -10.72 -23.54
C ILE A 211 -28.29 -9.82 -24.75
N GLY A 212 -27.48 -10.00 -25.79
CA GLY A 212 -27.62 -9.34 -27.09
C GLY A 212 -27.11 -7.89 -27.13
N VAL A 213 -26.53 -7.38 -26.05
CA VAL A 213 -25.84 -6.09 -26.01
C VAL A 213 -24.39 -6.26 -25.56
N ASP A 214 -23.56 -5.27 -25.88
CA ASP A 214 -22.18 -5.20 -25.42
C ASP A 214 -22.14 -4.81 -23.95
N ASN A 215 -21.57 -5.67 -23.09
CA ASN A 215 -21.41 -5.41 -21.67
C ASN A 215 -19.96 -5.00 -21.38
N PRO A 216 -19.65 -3.71 -21.22
CA PRO A 216 -18.29 -3.25 -20.94
C PRO A 216 -17.88 -3.61 -19.51
N LEU A 217 -16.62 -4.02 -19.37
CA LEU A 217 -15.99 -4.44 -18.13
C LEU A 217 -14.64 -3.76 -18.01
N THR A 218 -14.28 -3.33 -16.81
CA THR A 218 -12.91 -2.94 -16.46
C THR A 218 -12.41 -3.89 -15.40
N VAL A 219 -11.26 -4.52 -15.66
CA VAL A 219 -10.66 -5.53 -14.79
C VAL A 219 -9.28 -5.05 -14.38
N SER A 220 -9.02 -5.10 -13.07
CA SER A 220 -7.73 -4.80 -12.46
C SER A 220 -7.46 -5.81 -11.36
N ALA A 221 -6.20 -6.22 -11.21
CA ALA A 221 -5.74 -7.01 -10.07
C ALA A 221 -4.60 -6.29 -9.37
N ALA A 222 -4.58 -6.31 -8.03
CA ALA A 222 -3.59 -5.60 -7.24
C ALA A 222 -2.18 -6.18 -7.48
N GLY A 223 -1.24 -5.31 -7.88
CA GLY A 223 0.14 -5.70 -8.17
C GLY A 223 0.33 -6.37 -9.54
N VAL A 224 -0.65 -6.30 -10.45
CA VAL A 224 -0.57 -6.89 -11.78
C VAL A 224 -0.81 -5.83 -12.86
N ALA A 225 0.12 -5.73 -13.82
CA ALA A 225 -0.03 -4.83 -14.95
C ALA A 225 -1.20 -5.27 -15.86
N PRO A 226 -1.97 -4.35 -16.46
CA PRO A 226 -3.08 -4.70 -17.34
C PRO A 226 -2.71 -5.57 -18.55
N THR A 227 -1.45 -5.48 -19.01
CA THR A 227 -0.89 -6.30 -20.11
C THR A 227 -0.69 -7.77 -19.72
N ASP A 228 -0.52 -8.04 -18.43
CA ASP A 228 -0.29 -9.39 -17.90
C ASP A 228 -1.59 -10.03 -17.41
N LEU A 229 -2.73 -9.34 -17.54
CA LEU A 229 -4.05 -9.87 -17.19
C LEU A 229 -4.62 -10.73 -18.32
N VAL A 230 -4.97 -11.95 -17.96
CA VAL A 230 -5.72 -12.88 -18.80
C VAL A 230 -7.07 -13.11 -18.14
N VAL A 231 -8.13 -12.60 -18.77
CA VAL A 231 -9.51 -12.71 -18.27
C VAL A 231 -10.26 -13.73 -19.10
N SER A 232 -10.95 -14.64 -18.44
CA SER A 232 -11.81 -15.63 -19.07
C SER A 232 -13.21 -15.60 -18.48
N VAL A 233 -14.18 -16.04 -19.29
CA VAL A 233 -15.59 -16.09 -18.90
C VAL A 233 -16.12 -17.50 -19.12
N SER A 234 -16.91 -18.01 -18.18
CA SER A 234 -17.48 -19.36 -18.24
C SER A 234 -18.90 -19.42 -17.66
N GLY A 235 -19.61 -20.52 -17.91
CA GLY A 235 -20.94 -20.80 -17.37
C GLY A 235 -22.13 -20.27 -18.18
N CYS A 236 -21.98 -19.14 -18.88
CA CYS A 236 -23.08 -18.48 -19.60
C CYS A 236 -22.94 -18.43 -21.14
N GLY A 237 -21.98 -19.18 -21.70
CA GLY A 237 -21.67 -19.17 -23.13
C GLY A 237 -21.23 -17.81 -23.67
N ALA A 238 -20.82 -16.89 -22.79
CA ALA A 238 -20.40 -15.55 -23.18
C ALA A 238 -19.06 -15.58 -23.89
N THR A 239 -18.91 -14.71 -24.87
CA THR A 239 -17.61 -14.38 -25.46
C THR A 239 -17.07 -13.09 -24.84
N LEU A 240 -15.75 -13.01 -24.71
CA LEU A 240 -15.06 -11.84 -24.16
C LEU A 240 -14.12 -11.28 -25.23
N ALA A 241 -14.30 -10.01 -25.56
CA ALA A 241 -13.38 -9.26 -26.42
C ALA A 241 -12.47 -8.39 -25.55
N ASN A 242 -11.16 -8.44 -25.78
CA ASN A 242 -10.19 -7.58 -25.11
C ASN A 242 -10.04 -6.27 -25.89
N SER A 243 -10.32 -5.14 -25.24
CA SER A 243 -10.20 -3.80 -25.83
C SER A 243 -8.91 -3.08 -25.41
N GLY A 244 -8.02 -3.76 -24.68
CA GLY A 244 -6.75 -3.23 -24.18
C GLY A 244 -6.91 -2.48 -22.85
N ASN A 245 -5.78 -2.28 -22.17
CA ASN A 245 -5.68 -1.52 -20.90
C ASN A 245 -6.68 -1.98 -19.82
N GLY A 246 -6.85 -3.29 -19.65
CA GLY A 246 -7.78 -3.87 -18.67
C GLY A 246 -9.26 -3.69 -19.00
N LYS A 247 -9.60 -3.19 -20.20
CA LYS A 247 -10.99 -3.09 -20.68
C LYS A 247 -11.37 -4.29 -21.51
N TYR A 248 -12.55 -4.83 -21.22
CA TYR A 248 -13.12 -5.98 -21.92
C TYR A 248 -14.58 -5.72 -22.25
N THR A 249 -15.09 -6.40 -23.27
CA THR A 249 -16.51 -6.38 -23.63
C THR A 249 -17.04 -7.81 -23.62
N ALA A 250 -18.00 -8.09 -22.75
CA ALA A 250 -18.66 -9.39 -22.67
C ALA A 250 -19.95 -9.40 -23.50
N LYS A 251 -20.11 -10.42 -24.34
CA LYS A 251 -21.35 -10.72 -25.08
C LYS A 251 -21.96 -11.99 -24.53
N ALA A 252 -23.00 -11.85 -23.71
CA ALA A 252 -23.67 -12.98 -23.11
C ALA A 252 -24.69 -13.63 -24.07
N ALA A 253 -24.79 -14.96 -24.03
CA ALA A 253 -25.64 -15.74 -24.92
C ALA A 253 -26.86 -16.35 -24.22
N THR A 254 -26.69 -16.90 -23.02
CA THR A 254 -27.75 -17.61 -22.29
C THR A 254 -28.02 -17.01 -20.91
N THR A 255 -29.30 -17.02 -20.49
CA THR A 255 -29.72 -16.56 -19.16
C THR A 255 -29.15 -17.49 -18.08
N GLY A 256 -28.86 -16.94 -16.90
CA GLY A 256 -28.37 -17.72 -15.77
C GLY A 256 -27.24 -17.02 -15.03
N THR A 257 -26.15 -17.74 -14.77
CA THR A 257 -25.00 -17.25 -14.02
C THR A 257 -23.75 -17.34 -14.89
N CYS A 258 -22.93 -16.31 -14.85
CA CYS A 258 -21.65 -16.23 -15.52
C CYS A 258 -20.52 -16.00 -14.52
N PHE A 259 -19.40 -16.66 -14.74
CA PHE A 259 -18.20 -16.51 -13.93
C PHE A 259 -17.12 -15.81 -14.72
N VAL A 260 -16.58 -14.73 -14.17
CA VAL A 260 -15.42 -14.02 -14.73
C VAL A 260 -14.20 -14.37 -13.89
N THR A 261 -13.26 -15.08 -14.48
CA THR A 261 -12.02 -15.50 -13.83
C THR A 261 -10.87 -14.61 -14.32
N VAL A 262 -10.10 -14.08 -13.38
CA VAL A 262 -8.94 -13.23 -13.66
C VAL A 262 -7.67 -13.99 -13.34
N MET A 263 -6.78 -14.10 -14.32
CA MET A 263 -5.48 -14.75 -14.21
C MET A 263 -4.38 -13.73 -14.50
N GLN A 264 -3.23 -13.91 -13.86
CA GLN A 264 -1.99 -13.21 -14.17
C GLN A 264 -1.08 -14.13 -14.98
N LYS A 265 -0.52 -13.61 -16.07
CA LYS A 265 0.58 -14.24 -16.78
C LYS A 265 1.87 -14.02 -15.98
N THR A 266 2.49 -15.10 -15.55
CA THR A 266 3.78 -15.12 -14.87
C THR A 266 4.78 -15.92 -15.69
N ALA A 267 6.07 -15.80 -15.39
CA ALA A 267 7.12 -16.62 -16.02
C ALA A 267 6.87 -18.14 -15.87
N ASN A 268 6.17 -18.55 -14.80
CA ASN A 268 5.85 -19.94 -14.48
C ASN A 268 4.46 -20.39 -14.97
N GLY A 269 3.76 -19.57 -15.76
CA GLY A 269 2.43 -19.87 -16.28
C GLY A 269 1.33 -18.92 -15.76
N LEU A 270 0.07 -19.38 -15.79
CA LEU A 270 -1.08 -18.57 -15.36
C LEU A 270 -1.37 -18.78 -13.87
N LYS A 271 -1.36 -17.70 -13.08
CA LYS A 271 -1.74 -17.70 -11.67
C LYS A 271 -3.07 -16.99 -11.47
N GLN A 272 -4.05 -17.66 -10.87
CA GLN A 272 -5.36 -17.06 -10.62
C GLN A 272 -5.28 -15.93 -9.59
N GLN A 273 -5.96 -14.82 -9.88
CA GLN A 273 -6.04 -13.63 -9.04
C GLN A 273 -7.40 -13.61 -8.33
N GLY A 274 -7.48 -14.28 -7.19
CA GLY A 274 -8.69 -14.33 -6.35
C GLY A 274 -9.79 -15.28 -6.86
N ALA A 275 -10.95 -15.24 -6.20
CA ALA A 275 -12.10 -16.07 -6.58
C ALA A 275 -12.81 -15.53 -7.85
N PRO A 276 -13.40 -16.39 -8.69
CA PRO A 276 -14.17 -15.96 -9.85
C PRO A 276 -15.32 -15.03 -9.45
N GLN A 277 -15.47 -13.93 -10.17
CA GLN A 277 -16.54 -12.96 -9.94
C GLN A 277 -17.83 -13.45 -10.59
N VAL A 278 -18.93 -13.38 -9.84
CA VAL A 278 -20.23 -13.92 -10.26
C VAL A 278 -21.09 -12.80 -10.85
N PHE A 279 -21.51 -12.98 -12.11
CA PHE A 279 -22.44 -12.11 -12.82
C PHE A 279 -23.74 -12.85 -13.13
N ARG A 280 -24.87 -12.16 -12.97
CA ARG A 280 -26.18 -12.68 -13.37
C ARG A 280 -26.44 -12.32 -14.82
N VAL A 281 -26.79 -13.27 -15.65
CA VAL A 281 -27.16 -13.00 -17.04
C VAL A 281 -28.67 -12.88 -17.15
N LYS A 282 -29.12 -11.68 -17.53
CA LYS A 282 -30.52 -11.34 -17.70
C LYS A 282 -30.82 -10.96 -19.15
N ARG A 283 -32.07 -11.15 -19.53
CA ARG A 283 -32.61 -10.57 -20.75
C ARG A 283 -32.65 -9.06 -20.62
N PHE A 284 -32.31 -8.34 -21.70
CA PHE A 284 -32.50 -6.90 -21.75
C PHE A 284 -33.97 -6.57 -21.46
N PRO A 285 -34.32 -5.63 -20.57
CA PRO A 285 -35.72 -5.34 -20.24
C PRO A 285 -36.51 -4.91 -21.48
N ASN A 286 -37.82 -5.14 -21.49
CA ASN A 286 -38.64 -4.63 -22.58
C ASN A 286 -38.73 -3.09 -22.47
N PRO A 287 -38.27 -2.34 -23.48
CA PRO A 287 -38.48 -0.90 -23.55
C PRO A 287 -39.97 -0.53 -23.67
N PRO A 288 -40.35 0.72 -23.36
CA PRO A 288 -41.69 1.22 -23.69
C PRO A 288 -41.89 1.29 -25.21
N LEU A 289 -43.13 1.21 -25.65
CA LEU A 289 -43.46 1.44 -27.06
C LEU A 289 -43.82 2.92 -27.27
N LYS A 290 -43.57 3.40 -28.49
CA LYS A 290 -43.77 4.78 -28.90
C LYS A 290 -44.92 4.89 -29.88
N VAL A 291 -45.95 5.63 -29.50
CA VAL A 291 -47.14 5.91 -30.32
C VAL A 291 -47.24 7.42 -30.51
N ALA A 292 -47.22 7.87 -31.77
CA ALA A 292 -47.32 9.30 -32.12
C ALA A 292 -46.39 10.22 -31.29
N GLY A 293 -45.13 9.77 -31.12
CA GLY A 293 -44.11 10.53 -30.40
C GLY A 293 -44.09 10.34 -28.88
N LYS A 294 -45.10 9.69 -28.28
CA LYS A 294 -45.21 9.47 -26.83
C LYS A 294 -44.90 8.01 -26.45
N SER A 295 -44.14 7.82 -25.38
CA SER A 295 -43.73 6.49 -24.91
C SER A 295 -44.62 5.99 -23.79
N THR A 296 -45.05 4.73 -23.83
CA THR A 296 -45.92 4.12 -22.82
C THR A 296 -45.68 2.61 -22.70
N TYR A 297 -45.95 2.08 -21.51
CA TYR A 297 -46.00 0.63 -21.23
C TYR A 297 -47.43 0.06 -21.26
N GLY A 298 -48.44 0.91 -21.42
CA GLY A 298 -49.83 0.47 -21.29
C GLY A 298 -50.82 1.47 -21.85
N THR A 299 -51.38 2.33 -20.99
CA THR A 299 -52.41 3.29 -21.43
C THR A 299 -51.81 4.63 -21.83
N LEU A 300 -52.30 5.21 -22.92
CA LEU A 300 -51.97 6.55 -23.38
C LEU A 300 -53.25 7.33 -23.66
N GLU A 301 -53.33 8.56 -23.18
CA GLU A 301 -54.43 9.46 -23.51
C GLU A 301 -53.98 10.45 -24.58
N MET A 302 -54.80 10.60 -25.61
CA MET A 302 -54.47 11.44 -26.77
C MET A 302 -55.68 12.26 -27.22
N LYS A 303 -55.43 13.46 -27.73
CA LYS A 303 -56.45 14.25 -28.41
C LYS A 303 -56.89 13.52 -29.68
N LEU A 304 -58.14 13.69 -30.07
CA LEU A 304 -58.67 13.13 -31.32
C LEU A 304 -57.76 13.35 -32.53
N VAL A 305 -57.23 14.56 -32.71
CA VAL A 305 -56.34 14.90 -33.84
C VAL A 305 -55.07 14.04 -33.84
N ASP A 306 -54.42 13.89 -32.68
CA ASP A 306 -53.20 13.10 -32.57
C ASP A 306 -53.48 11.61 -32.78
N ALA A 307 -54.62 11.11 -32.28
CA ALA A 307 -55.03 9.73 -32.44
C ALA A 307 -55.34 9.37 -33.89
N LYS A 308 -55.93 10.30 -34.67
CA LYS A 308 -56.17 10.12 -36.12
C LYS A 308 -54.87 10.11 -36.94
N ASN A 309 -53.81 10.73 -36.43
CA ASN A 309 -52.51 10.85 -37.09
C ASN A 309 -51.50 9.78 -36.68
N ILE A 310 -51.91 8.73 -35.95
CA ILE A 310 -51.04 7.61 -35.63
C ILE A 310 -50.67 6.87 -36.93
N ASN A 311 -49.40 6.91 -37.29
CA ASN A 311 -48.88 6.26 -38.50
C ASN A 311 -47.92 5.11 -38.20
N VAL A 312 -47.28 5.14 -37.03
CA VAL A 312 -46.26 4.17 -36.63
C VAL A 312 -46.41 3.75 -35.17
N LEU A 313 -46.06 2.50 -34.90
CA LEU A 313 -45.83 1.94 -33.58
C LEU A 313 -44.34 1.59 -33.48
N GLY A 314 -43.59 2.39 -32.71
CA GLY A 314 -42.16 2.23 -32.51
C GLY A 314 -41.81 1.59 -31.17
N VAL A 315 -40.54 1.26 -31.00
CA VAL A 315 -39.95 0.87 -29.72
C VAL A 315 -39.04 2.00 -29.26
N ASP A 316 -39.15 2.44 -28.02
CA ASP A 316 -38.33 3.54 -27.49
C ASP A 316 -37.25 3.04 -26.54
N ASN A 317 -36.00 3.05 -27.00
CA ASN A 317 -34.84 2.63 -26.20
C ASN A 317 -34.05 3.83 -25.62
N ALA A 318 -34.55 5.07 -25.70
CA ALA A 318 -33.78 6.25 -25.29
C ALA A 318 -33.49 6.31 -23.77
N GLY A 319 -34.27 5.61 -22.95
CA GLY A 319 -34.12 5.59 -21.49
C GLY A 319 -33.15 4.55 -20.94
N PHE A 320 -32.43 3.81 -21.79
CA PHE A 320 -31.51 2.76 -21.36
C PHE A 320 -30.05 3.12 -21.65
N ASP A 321 -29.16 2.74 -20.73
CA ASP A 321 -27.71 2.99 -20.82
C ASP A 321 -27.00 2.13 -21.89
N PHE A 322 -27.70 1.15 -22.48
CA PHE A 322 -27.16 0.28 -23.51
C PHE A 322 -27.80 0.54 -24.87
N VAL A 323 -26.98 0.47 -25.91
CA VAL A 323 -27.44 0.49 -27.31
C VAL A 323 -27.99 -0.88 -27.68
N ALA A 324 -29.29 -1.07 -27.49
CA ALA A 324 -30.02 -2.27 -27.88
C ALA A 324 -30.80 -2.03 -29.17
N GLN A 325 -30.67 -2.94 -30.14
CA GLN A 325 -31.42 -2.89 -31.40
C GLN A 325 -32.74 -3.63 -31.26
N PHE A 326 -33.85 -2.89 -31.30
CA PHE A 326 -35.20 -3.43 -31.34
C PHE A 326 -35.86 -3.13 -32.69
N ARG A 327 -36.55 -4.12 -33.25
CA ARG A 327 -37.29 -3.96 -34.51
C ARG A 327 -38.70 -4.52 -34.36
N MET A 328 -39.71 -3.68 -34.57
CA MET A 328 -41.11 -4.09 -34.63
C MET A 328 -41.32 -5.05 -35.83
N GLU A 329 -41.87 -6.24 -35.61
CA GLU A 329 -42.13 -7.22 -36.67
C GLU A 329 -43.60 -7.21 -37.11
N LYS A 330 -44.54 -7.26 -36.16
CA LYS A 330 -45.98 -7.22 -36.45
C LYS A 330 -46.78 -6.81 -35.21
N PHE A 331 -47.98 -6.33 -35.45
CA PHE A 331 -48.97 -6.06 -34.41
C PHE A 331 -50.38 -6.02 -35.03
N ASN A 332 -51.41 -6.18 -34.21
CA ASN A 332 -52.80 -6.01 -34.59
C ASN A 332 -53.35 -4.73 -33.97
N MET A 333 -54.15 -3.97 -34.72
CA MET A 333 -54.87 -2.81 -34.20
C MET A 333 -56.36 -3.11 -34.11
N CYS A 334 -56.97 -2.84 -32.96
CA CYS A 334 -58.41 -2.99 -32.72
C CYS A 334 -58.99 -1.67 -32.24
N ILE A 335 -60.20 -1.31 -32.67
CA ILE A 335 -60.90 -0.11 -32.21
C ILE A 335 -62.14 -0.54 -31.44
N VAL A 336 -62.28 -0.07 -30.20
CA VAL A 336 -63.47 -0.25 -29.37
C VAL A 336 -64.25 1.05 -29.36
N ASN A 337 -65.51 0.98 -29.77
CA ASN A 337 -66.47 2.07 -29.77
C ASN A 337 -67.78 1.64 -29.09
N THR A 338 -68.79 2.50 -29.07
CA THR A 338 -70.10 2.23 -28.46
C THR A 338 -70.88 1.09 -29.14
N SER A 339 -70.53 0.74 -30.38
CA SER A 339 -71.16 -0.30 -31.19
C SER A 339 -70.47 -1.66 -31.09
N GLY A 340 -69.34 -1.76 -30.36
CA GLY A 340 -68.58 -2.99 -30.16
C GLY A 340 -67.09 -2.87 -30.49
N ILE A 341 -66.46 -4.01 -30.70
CA ILE A 341 -65.03 -4.14 -31.03
C ILE A 341 -64.90 -4.37 -32.54
N SER A 342 -64.03 -3.62 -33.21
CA SER A 342 -63.72 -3.83 -34.62
C SER A 342 -62.99 -5.16 -34.83
N GLN A 343 -63.05 -5.70 -36.04
CA GLN A 343 -62.12 -6.77 -36.44
C GLN A 343 -60.67 -6.28 -36.31
N PRO A 344 -59.72 -7.17 -35.93
CA PRO A 344 -58.31 -6.81 -35.85
C PRO A 344 -57.78 -6.40 -37.23
N PHE A 345 -57.10 -5.25 -37.28
CA PHE A 345 -56.39 -4.78 -38.46
C PHE A 345 -54.92 -5.21 -38.35
N PRO A 346 -54.48 -6.25 -39.09
CA PRO A 346 -53.11 -6.70 -39.03
C PRO A 346 -52.17 -5.65 -39.64
N CYS A 347 -51.04 -5.43 -38.98
CA CYS A 347 -49.98 -4.52 -39.38
C CYS A 347 -48.64 -5.26 -39.39
N THR A 348 -47.82 -4.98 -40.41
CA THR A 348 -46.48 -5.59 -40.56
C THR A 348 -45.42 -4.51 -40.44
N GLY A 349 -44.35 -4.83 -39.72
CA GLY A 349 -43.31 -3.88 -39.34
C GLY A 349 -43.82 -2.86 -38.32
N TYR A 350 -43.25 -1.65 -38.37
CA TYR A 350 -43.60 -0.55 -37.47
C TYR A 350 -44.72 0.36 -38.00
N MET A 351 -45.15 0.18 -39.26
CA MET A 351 -46.16 1.03 -39.89
C MET A 351 -47.57 0.44 -39.74
N LEU A 352 -48.57 1.31 -39.62
CA LEU A 352 -49.97 0.90 -39.69
C LEU A 352 -50.36 0.53 -41.13
N SER A 353 -51.20 -0.50 -41.28
CA SER A 353 -51.80 -0.88 -42.57
C SER A 353 -52.77 0.19 -43.08
N SER A 354 -53.05 0.20 -44.39
CA SER A 354 -54.01 1.14 -44.99
C SER A 354 -55.38 1.05 -44.34
N ALA A 355 -55.89 -0.16 -44.14
CA ALA A 355 -57.16 -0.42 -43.46
C ALA A 355 -57.16 0.12 -42.02
N ALA A 356 -56.06 -0.02 -41.28
CA ALA A 356 -55.91 0.54 -39.95
C ALA A 356 -55.95 2.09 -39.98
N LYS A 357 -55.22 2.73 -40.91
CA LYS A 357 -55.22 4.19 -41.07
C LYS A 357 -56.61 4.72 -41.41
N ASP A 358 -57.32 4.08 -42.34
CA ASP A 358 -58.68 4.46 -42.71
C ASP A 358 -59.65 4.33 -41.52
N ALA A 359 -59.48 3.28 -40.71
CA ALA A 359 -60.27 3.11 -39.49
C ALA A 359 -59.98 4.22 -38.45
N LEU A 360 -58.73 4.67 -38.35
CA LEU A 360 -58.36 5.80 -37.47
C LEU A 360 -59.04 7.11 -37.88
N THR A 361 -59.19 7.40 -39.18
CA THR A 361 -59.86 8.64 -39.63
C THR A 361 -61.31 8.78 -39.11
N LYS A 362 -61.97 7.63 -38.88
CA LYS A 362 -63.36 7.52 -38.41
C LYS A 362 -63.49 7.54 -36.89
N LEU A 363 -62.39 7.74 -36.14
CA LEU A 363 -62.42 7.86 -34.69
C LEU A 363 -63.28 9.04 -34.23
N LYS A 364 -63.94 8.84 -33.07
CA LYS A 364 -64.69 9.85 -32.32
C LYS A 364 -64.12 9.95 -30.90
N PRO A 365 -64.34 11.09 -30.20
CA PRO A 365 -64.03 11.20 -28.78
C PRO A 365 -64.66 10.06 -27.97
N GLY A 366 -63.91 9.48 -27.03
CA GLY A 366 -64.34 8.34 -26.21
C GLY A 366 -64.02 6.95 -26.79
N ASN A 367 -63.63 6.86 -28.08
CA ASN A 367 -63.15 5.60 -28.66
C ASN A 367 -61.83 5.17 -28.00
N LYS A 368 -61.59 3.85 -27.97
CA LYS A 368 -60.33 3.26 -27.49
C LYS A 368 -59.68 2.49 -28.62
N VAL A 369 -58.39 2.73 -28.86
CA VAL A 369 -57.59 1.95 -29.82
C VAL A 369 -56.67 1.03 -29.04
N TYR A 370 -56.67 -0.25 -29.39
CA TYR A 370 -55.80 -1.26 -28.80
C TYR A 370 -54.78 -1.70 -29.84
N PHE A 371 -53.53 -1.79 -29.42
CA PHE A 371 -52.46 -2.47 -30.14
C PHE A 371 -52.18 -3.77 -29.40
N GLU A 372 -52.42 -4.89 -30.06
CA GLU A 372 -52.39 -6.24 -29.50
C GLU A 372 -51.50 -7.15 -30.35
N ASP A 373 -51.15 -8.33 -29.84
CA ASP A 373 -50.25 -9.28 -30.51
C ASP A 373 -48.95 -8.65 -31.02
N ILE A 374 -48.39 -7.74 -30.23
CA ILE A 374 -47.23 -6.95 -30.61
C ILE A 374 -45.99 -7.85 -30.52
N GLN A 375 -45.36 -8.10 -31.66
CA GLN A 375 -44.15 -8.90 -31.76
C GLN A 375 -42.97 -8.03 -32.19
N VAL A 376 -41.89 -8.11 -31.41
CA VAL A 376 -40.67 -7.33 -31.61
C VAL A 376 -39.47 -8.28 -31.68
N MET A 377 -38.60 -8.07 -32.66
CA MET A 377 -37.27 -8.66 -32.68
C MET A 377 -36.38 -7.86 -31.73
N ALA A 378 -36.06 -8.45 -30.58
CA ALA A 378 -35.11 -7.93 -29.60
C ALA A 378 -33.69 -8.47 -29.90
N PRO A 379 -32.64 -7.93 -29.25
CA PRO A 379 -31.27 -8.40 -29.46
C PRO A 379 -31.03 -9.87 -29.08
N ASP A 380 -31.89 -10.44 -28.22
CA ASP A 380 -31.85 -11.84 -27.81
C ASP A 380 -32.90 -12.72 -28.54
N GLY A 381 -33.59 -12.17 -29.54
CA GLY A 381 -34.58 -12.88 -30.36
C GLY A 381 -35.98 -12.28 -30.30
N ARG A 382 -36.96 -13.01 -30.84
CA ARG A 382 -38.35 -12.57 -30.91
C ARG A 382 -39.01 -12.55 -29.52
N ARG A 383 -39.74 -11.49 -29.24
CA ARG A 383 -40.50 -11.31 -28.00
C ARG A 383 -41.87 -10.72 -28.27
N ASP A 384 -42.81 -11.14 -27.44
CA ASP A 384 -44.14 -10.57 -27.40
C ASP A 384 -44.18 -9.45 -26.36
N PHE A 385 -44.77 -8.32 -26.75
CA PHE A 385 -44.92 -7.14 -25.93
C PHE A 385 -46.36 -7.05 -25.40
N PRO A 386 -46.55 -6.48 -24.19
CA PRO A 386 -47.89 -6.29 -23.65
C PRO A 386 -48.69 -5.32 -24.52
N PRO A 387 -50.03 -5.49 -24.57
CA PRO A 387 -50.89 -4.64 -25.38
C PRO A 387 -50.93 -3.20 -24.86
N ILE A 388 -51.15 -2.27 -25.77
CA ILE A 388 -51.25 -0.84 -25.47
C ILE A 388 -52.63 -0.32 -25.80
N LYS A 389 -53.15 0.54 -24.93
CA LYS A 389 -54.47 1.15 -25.07
C LYS A 389 -54.33 2.65 -25.24
N VAL A 390 -54.79 3.18 -26.35
CA VAL A 390 -54.93 4.62 -26.58
C VAL A 390 -56.38 5.02 -26.33
N VAL A 391 -56.60 5.90 -25.35
CA VAL A 391 -57.91 6.49 -25.05
C VAL A 391 -58.00 7.84 -25.76
N VAL A 392 -58.99 7.96 -26.64
CA VAL A 392 -59.22 9.19 -27.42
C VAL A 392 -60.07 10.15 -26.59
N LYS A 393 -59.50 11.31 -26.25
CA LYS A 393 -60.19 12.42 -25.58
C LYS A 393 -60.81 13.38 -26.58
#